data_AF-A0A0U1LR29-F1
#
_entry.id   AF-A0A0U1LR29-F1
#
_cell.length_a   1.000
_cell.length_b   1.000
_cell.length_c   1.000
_cell.angle_alpha   90.00
_cell.angle_beta   90.00
_cell.angle_gamma   90.00
#
_symmetry.space_group_name_H-M   'P 1'
#
loop_
_entity.id
_entity.type
_entity.pdbx_description
1 polymer ?
#
loop_
_entity_poly.entity_id
_entity_poly.type
_entity_poly.pdbx_seq_one_letter_code
_entity_poly.pdbx_strand_id
1 'polypeptide(L)'
;MAQEADGYIQSHELLSTWNDELEYLGYILAEIVDPHGLDQRGFVWHQAADLPAIDDILKQASKRPNSRLKAVLNKTQRKKLRHLMLNARRIRNMVAHHQTPCEKEMRDMHRRKDELSGLLQSAIGLVASKFDIDHVNWYADLNLHNQPTGNPRQMARISLRDESLVSQRQEALAISLNRSHSSTSHQRRKATEEGREQHRRTYIAAQRRKAEKALRNAVVMEEQTVRKLKEIDSRYYAKRQQRLDKINRTIQLMRDEEREWKHRRSQVKMPGICSHDNILAAWFLAFLAITSPFWLCCVFVHKLWATFCKRFR
;
A
#
# COMPACT_ATOMS: atom_id res chain seq x y z
N MET A 1 30.54 5.38 32.13
CA MET A 1 31.30 5.08 30.90
C MET A 1 31.54 3.57 30.67
N ALA A 2 32.38 2.86 31.45
CA ALA A 2 32.59 1.42 31.21
C ALA A 2 31.32 0.56 31.40
N GLN A 3 30.58 0.77 32.50
CA GLN A 3 29.30 0.07 32.77
C GLN A 3 28.20 0.36 31.74
N GLU A 4 28.18 1.56 31.14
CA GLU A 4 27.22 1.91 30.09
C GLU A 4 27.58 1.26 28.75
N ALA A 5 28.89 1.14 28.45
CA ALA A 5 29.38 0.43 27.28
C ALA A 5 29.09 -1.08 27.37
N ASP A 6 29.34 -1.69 28.54
CA ASP A 6 29.06 -3.12 28.77
C ASP A 6 27.56 -3.42 28.69
N GLY A 7 26.71 -2.58 29.29
CA GLY A 7 25.25 -2.72 29.21
C GLY A 7 24.71 -2.56 27.78
N TYR A 8 25.31 -1.65 27.00
CA TYR A 8 25.00 -1.50 25.57
C TYR A 8 25.40 -2.75 24.77
N ILE A 9 26.63 -3.27 24.96
CA ILE A 9 27.13 -4.44 24.23
C ILE A 9 26.24 -5.66 24.50
N GLN A 10 25.93 -5.94 25.77
CA GLN A 10 25.09 -7.07 26.16
C GLN A 10 23.67 -6.95 25.58
N SER A 11 23.08 -5.76 25.65
CA SER A 11 21.72 -5.54 25.11
C SER A 11 21.71 -5.69 23.59
N HIS A 12 22.73 -5.19 22.90
CA HIS A 12 22.84 -5.28 21.44
C HIS A 12 23.07 -6.73 20.98
N GLU A 13 23.93 -7.48 21.67
CA GLU A 13 24.19 -8.89 21.42
C GLU A 13 22.93 -9.75 21.58
N LEU A 14 22.16 -9.52 22.65
CA LEU A 14 20.87 -10.18 22.88
C LEU A 14 19.87 -9.86 21.77
N LEU A 15 19.70 -8.58 21.42
CA LEU A 15 18.79 -8.18 20.35
C LEU A 15 19.19 -8.75 18.99
N SER A 16 20.49 -8.80 18.68
CA SER A 16 21.01 -9.42 17.46
C SER A 16 20.69 -10.91 17.43
N THR A 17 20.94 -11.61 18.54
CA THR A 17 20.63 -13.04 18.68
C THR A 17 19.14 -13.31 18.47
N TRP A 18 18.27 -12.50 19.09
CA TRP A 18 16.83 -12.60 18.93
C TRP A 18 16.37 -12.33 17.50
N ASN A 19 16.97 -11.34 16.83
CA ASN A 19 16.69 -11.06 15.42
C ASN A 19 17.03 -12.27 14.55
N ASP A 20 18.22 -12.83 14.69
CA ASP A 20 18.69 -13.93 13.86
C ASP A 20 17.88 -15.22 14.07
N GLU A 21 17.44 -15.49 15.31
CA GLU A 21 16.55 -16.62 15.61
C GLU A 21 15.18 -16.46 14.92
N LEU A 22 14.60 -15.26 14.97
CA LEU A 22 13.31 -14.97 14.35
C LEU A 22 13.40 -15.00 12.82
N GLU A 23 14.50 -14.51 12.24
CA GLU A 23 14.77 -14.61 10.81
C GLU A 23 14.94 -16.07 10.37
N TYR A 24 15.67 -16.88 11.14
CA TYR A 24 15.82 -18.30 10.88
C TYR A 24 14.48 -19.06 10.90
N LEU A 25 13.67 -18.88 11.94
CA LEU A 25 12.35 -19.52 12.02
C LEU A 25 11.41 -19.00 10.92
N GLY A 26 11.44 -17.69 10.68
CA GLY A 26 10.68 -17.05 9.63
C GLY A 26 11.04 -17.58 8.24
N TYR A 27 12.32 -17.80 7.99
CA TYR A 27 12.85 -18.42 6.78
C TYR A 27 12.28 -19.82 6.57
N ILE A 28 12.41 -20.69 7.57
CA ILE A 28 11.92 -22.08 7.47
C ILE A 28 10.44 -22.07 7.12
N LEU A 29 9.64 -21.25 7.80
CA LEU A 29 8.21 -21.14 7.52
C LEU A 29 7.93 -20.61 6.11
N ALA A 30 8.68 -19.61 5.64
CA ALA A 30 8.52 -19.07 4.30
C ALA A 30 8.80 -20.13 3.23
N GLU A 31 9.89 -20.89 3.39
CA GLU A 31 10.33 -21.91 2.44
C GLU A 31 9.33 -23.05 2.30
N ILE A 32 8.78 -23.55 3.41
CA ILE A 32 7.80 -24.65 3.36
C ILE A 32 6.41 -24.19 2.88
N VAL A 33 6.08 -22.91 3.04
CA VAL A 33 4.77 -22.36 2.69
C VAL A 33 4.69 -21.95 1.22
N ASP A 34 5.78 -21.39 0.68
CA ASP A 34 5.90 -20.95 -0.71
C ASP A 34 7.26 -21.43 -1.25
N PRO A 35 7.39 -22.72 -1.60
CA PRO A 35 8.62 -23.26 -2.17
C PRO A 35 8.99 -22.44 -3.41
N HIS A 36 10.23 -21.95 -3.48
CA HIS A 36 10.74 -21.00 -4.49
C HIS A 36 10.32 -19.54 -4.33
N GLY A 37 9.51 -19.18 -3.32
CA GLY A 37 9.07 -17.79 -3.11
C GLY A 37 10.22 -16.84 -2.77
N LEU A 38 11.26 -17.36 -2.09
CA LEU A 38 12.49 -16.62 -1.78
C LEU A 38 13.38 -16.48 -3.03
N ASP A 39 13.61 -17.57 -3.76
CA ASP A 39 14.39 -17.57 -5.01
C ASP A 39 13.82 -16.60 -6.05
N GLN A 40 12.49 -16.63 -6.27
CA GLN A 40 11.79 -15.75 -7.22
C GLN A 40 11.94 -14.26 -6.88
N ARG A 41 12.20 -13.94 -5.60
CA ARG A 41 12.43 -12.57 -5.13
C ARG A 41 13.91 -12.18 -5.15
N GLY A 42 14.77 -13.03 -5.71
CA GLY A 42 16.20 -12.80 -5.81
C GLY A 42 16.98 -13.19 -4.56
N PHE A 43 16.36 -13.83 -3.57
CA PHE A 43 17.04 -14.37 -2.40
C PHE A 43 17.56 -15.77 -2.68
N VAL A 44 18.43 -15.88 -3.70
CA VAL A 44 19.14 -17.12 -4.07
C VAL A 44 19.96 -17.68 -2.89
N TRP A 45 20.31 -16.79 -1.95
CA TRP A 45 21.04 -17.12 -0.74
C TRP A 45 20.17 -16.75 0.46
N HIS A 46 19.60 -17.78 1.08
CA HIS A 46 18.54 -17.71 2.07
C HIS A 46 18.85 -16.91 3.35
N GLN A 47 20.12 -16.63 3.62
CA GLN A 47 20.56 -15.83 4.77
C GLN A 47 20.35 -14.31 4.56
N ALA A 48 20.13 -13.86 3.32
CA ALA A 48 19.87 -12.44 3.03
C ALA A 48 18.40 -12.05 3.21
N ALA A 49 17.51 -13.02 3.49
CA ALA A 49 16.10 -12.77 3.67
C ALA A 49 15.85 -12.17 5.06
N ASP A 50 15.76 -10.85 5.11
CA ASP A 50 15.48 -10.13 6.34
C ASP A 50 14.02 -10.34 6.79
N LEU A 51 13.75 -10.08 8.07
CA LEU A 51 12.42 -10.13 8.67
C LEU A 51 11.33 -9.41 7.82
N PRO A 52 11.59 -8.22 7.24
CA PRO A 52 10.69 -7.60 6.26
C PRO A 52 10.34 -8.45 5.03
N ALA A 53 11.33 -9.04 4.35
CA ALA A 53 11.08 -9.89 3.18
C ALA A 53 10.24 -11.12 3.56
N ILE A 54 10.56 -11.75 4.70
CA ILE A 54 9.82 -12.89 5.24
C ILE A 54 8.37 -12.52 5.56
N ASP A 55 8.15 -11.41 6.26
CA ASP A 55 6.81 -10.92 6.60
C ASP A 55 5.95 -10.71 5.34
N ASP A 56 6.54 -10.18 4.26
CA ASP A 56 5.83 -10.01 2.99
C ASP A 56 5.47 -11.33 2.30
N ILE A 57 6.32 -12.36 2.38
CA ILE A 57 6.02 -13.71 1.87
C ILE A 57 4.87 -14.33 2.67
N LEU A 58 4.98 -14.33 4.00
CA LEU A 58 3.95 -14.90 4.88
C LEU A 58 2.62 -14.14 4.74
N LYS A 59 2.65 -12.82 4.56
CA LYS A 59 1.45 -12.02 4.25
C LYS A 59 0.81 -12.43 2.93
N GLN A 60 1.57 -12.61 1.86
CA GLN A 60 1.03 -13.04 0.58
C GLN A 60 0.46 -14.46 0.67
N ALA A 61 1.20 -15.39 1.28
CA ALA A 61 0.74 -16.73 1.55
C ALA A 61 -0.58 -16.71 2.33
N SER A 62 -0.72 -15.88 3.37
CA SER A 62 -1.96 -15.79 4.15
C SER A 62 -3.19 -15.32 3.37
N LYS A 63 -3.01 -14.63 2.24
CA LYS A 63 -4.08 -14.12 1.37
C LYS A 63 -4.46 -15.11 0.27
N ARG A 64 -3.51 -15.91 -0.24
CA ARG A 64 -3.76 -16.88 -1.32
C ARG A 64 -4.78 -17.93 -0.84
N PRO A 65 -5.82 -18.26 -1.64
CA PRO A 65 -6.92 -19.12 -1.21
C PRO A 65 -6.49 -20.56 -0.90
N ASN A 66 -5.45 -21.06 -1.57
CA ASN A 66 -4.94 -22.44 -1.47
C ASN A 66 -3.51 -22.50 -0.88
N SER A 67 -3.11 -21.52 -0.05
CA SER A 67 -1.77 -21.58 0.55
C SER A 67 -1.68 -22.61 1.67
N ARG A 68 -0.49 -23.20 1.80
CA ARG A 68 -0.16 -24.13 2.87
C ARG A 68 -0.38 -23.52 4.26
N LEU A 69 -0.04 -22.24 4.42
CA LEU A 69 -0.26 -21.49 5.67
C LEU A 69 -1.75 -21.32 6.02
N LYS A 70 -2.61 -21.06 5.02
CA LYS A 70 -4.05 -20.88 5.24
C LYS A 70 -4.74 -22.22 5.55
N ALA A 71 -4.21 -23.31 5.02
CA ALA A 71 -4.70 -24.67 5.28
C ALA A 71 -4.44 -25.14 6.73
N VAL A 72 -3.52 -24.50 7.44
CA VAL A 72 -3.04 -24.94 8.75
C VAL A 72 -3.42 -23.97 9.87
N LEU A 73 -3.18 -22.67 9.67
CA LEU A 73 -3.49 -21.66 10.69
C LEU A 73 -4.90 -21.14 10.50
N ASN A 74 -5.66 -20.97 11.57
CA ASN A 74 -6.98 -20.32 11.51
C ASN A 74 -6.87 -18.78 11.35
N LYS A 75 -8.01 -18.10 11.12
CA LYS A 75 -8.04 -16.64 10.89
C LYS A 75 -7.43 -15.84 12.07
N THR A 76 -7.67 -16.29 13.30
CA THR A 76 -7.18 -15.65 14.53
C THR A 76 -5.67 -15.80 14.67
N GLN A 77 -5.14 -17.01 14.47
CA GLN A 77 -3.70 -17.30 14.48
C GLN A 77 -2.96 -16.50 13.40
N ARG A 78 -3.49 -16.42 12.17
CA ARG A 78 -2.91 -15.59 11.11
C ARG A 78 -2.93 -14.09 11.44
N LYS A 79 -3.93 -13.61 12.18
CA LYS A 79 -3.96 -12.22 12.66
C LYS A 79 -2.91 -12.01 13.75
N LYS A 80 -2.78 -12.95 14.71
CA LYS A 80 -1.76 -12.94 15.77
C LYS A 80 -0.35 -12.95 15.18
N LEU A 81 -0.07 -13.85 14.22
CA LEU A 81 1.21 -13.94 13.52
C LEU A 81 1.60 -12.61 12.88
N ARG A 82 0.70 -11.99 12.11
CA ARG A 82 0.95 -10.68 11.49
C ARG A 82 1.23 -9.58 12.52
N HIS A 83 0.51 -9.57 13.64
CA HIS A 83 0.75 -8.60 14.70
C HIS A 83 2.12 -8.79 15.36
N LEU A 84 2.51 -10.03 15.65
CA LEU A 84 3.79 -10.35 16.26
C LEU A 84 4.97 -10.11 15.30
N MET A 85 4.85 -10.41 14.00
CA MET A 85 5.86 -10.09 12.98
C MET A 85 6.12 -8.57 12.88
N LEU A 86 5.06 -7.75 12.96
CA LEU A 86 5.21 -6.28 13.01
C LEU A 86 5.98 -5.83 14.25
N ASN A 87 5.82 -6.50 15.38
CA ASN A 87 6.57 -6.20 16.59
C ASN A 87 8.03 -6.66 16.50
N ALA A 88 8.31 -7.81 15.87
CA ALA A 88 9.67 -8.28 15.61
C ALA A 88 10.48 -7.30 14.73
N ARG A 89 9.82 -6.57 13.81
CA ARG A 89 10.46 -5.48 13.06
C ARG A 89 11.03 -4.39 13.99
N ARG A 90 10.46 -4.19 15.18
CA ARG A 90 11.03 -3.25 16.16
C ARG A 90 12.38 -3.74 16.68
N ILE A 91 12.51 -5.01 17.02
CA ILE A 91 13.78 -5.63 17.44
C ILE A 91 14.83 -5.40 16.36
N ARG A 92 14.53 -5.75 15.10
CA ARG A 92 15.39 -5.52 13.94
C ARG A 92 15.83 -4.05 13.80
N ASN A 93 14.89 -3.11 13.92
CA ASN A 93 15.19 -1.69 13.82
C ASN A 93 16.08 -1.20 14.96
N MET A 94 15.92 -1.72 16.19
CA MET A 94 16.77 -1.37 17.32
C MET A 94 18.21 -1.87 17.09
N VAL A 95 18.39 -3.09 16.58
CA VAL A 95 19.70 -3.61 16.18
C VAL A 95 20.35 -2.73 15.11
N ALA A 96 19.60 -2.43 14.03
CA ALA A 96 20.10 -1.67 12.88
C ALA A 96 20.45 -0.21 13.20
N HIS A 97 19.77 0.40 14.17
CA HIS A 97 20.00 1.78 14.60
C HIS A 97 20.81 1.90 15.89
N HIS A 98 21.35 0.78 16.40
CA HIS A 98 22.14 0.74 17.63
C HIS A 98 21.44 1.44 18.81
N GLN A 99 20.12 1.23 18.93
CA GLN A 99 19.33 1.81 20.02
C GLN A 99 19.48 0.97 21.29
N THR A 100 19.67 1.64 22.43
CA THR A 100 19.77 0.99 23.74
C THR A 100 18.39 1.02 24.42
N PRO A 101 17.60 -0.06 24.37
CA PRO A 101 16.33 -0.13 25.09
C PRO A 101 16.56 -0.07 26.61
N CYS A 102 15.58 0.46 27.34
CA CYS A 102 15.56 0.31 28.79
C CYS A 102 15.21 -1.13 29.20
N GLU A 103 15.47 -1.50 30.44
CA GLU A 103 15.23 -2.85 30.97
C GLU A 103 13.77 -3.31 30.81
N LYS A 104 12.81 -2.39 30.98
CA LYS A 104 11.39 -2.68 30.75
C LYS A 104 11.09 -3.02 29.29
N GLU A 105 11.66 -2.26 28.35
CA GLU A 105 11.53 -2.54 26.93
C GLU A 105 12.18 -3.86 26.54
N MET A 106 13.35 -4.18 27.11
CA MET A 106 14.00 -5.48 26.93
C MET A 106 13.10 -6.64 27.36
N ARG A 107 12.47 -6.56 28.54
CA ARG A 107 11.52 -7.59 29.01
C ARG A 107 10.32 -7.73 28.09
N ASP A 108 9.72 -6.63 27.66
CA ASP A 108 8.57 -6.63 26.76
C ASP A 108 8.91 -7.22 25.38
N MET A 109 10.12 -6.92 24.87
CA MET A 109 10.61 -7.48 23.61
C MET A 109 10.91 -8.97 23.72
N HIS A 110 11.56 -9.41 24.81
CA HIS A 110 11.82 -10.81 25.08
C HIS A 110 10.53 -11.63 25.06
N ARG A 111 9.51 -11.19 25.81
CA ARG A 111 8.20 -11.85 25.83
C ARG A 111 7.58 -11.97 24.43
N ARG A 112 7.62 -10.89 23.64
CA ARG A 112 7.07 -10.89 22.28
C ARG A 112 7.86 -11.79 21.33
N LYS A 113 9.18 -11.83 21.48
CA LYS A 113 10.06 -12.73 20.74
C LYS A 113 9.72 -14.18 21.05
N ASP A 114 9.51 -14.54 22.31
CA ASP A 114 9.15 -15.91 22.71
C ASP A 114 7.78 -16.30 22.18
N GLU A 115 6.78 -15.40 22.30
CA GLU A 115 5.45 -15.63 21.75
C GLU A 115 5.47 -15.83 20.22
N LEU A 116 6.29 -15.06 19.51
CA LEU A 116 6.46 -15.22 18.06
C LEU A 116 7.20 -16.51 17.71
N SER A 117 8.30 -16.81 18.43
CA SER A 117 9.10 -18.01 18.21
C SER A 117 8.26 -19.27 18.38
N GLY A 118 7.47 -19.36 19.46
CA GLY A 118 6.55 -20.48 19.69
C GLY A 118 5.48 -20.59 18.61
N LEU A 119 4.93 -19.46 18.14
CA LEU A 119 3.93 -19.46 17.06
C LEU A 119 4.54 -19.89 15.72
N LEU A 120 5.76 -19.46 15.40
CA LEU A 120 6.48 -19.85 14.19
C LEU A 120 6.81 -21.35 14.22
N GLN A 121 7.37 -21.86 15.31
CA GLN A 121 7.68 -23.29 15.47
C GLN A 121 6.42 -24.15 15.36
N SER A 122 5.32 -23.75 16.03
CA SER A 122 4.05 -24.45 15.93
C SER A 122 3.50 -24.45 14.50
N ALA A 123 3.56 -23.30 13.80
CA ALA A 123 3.13 -23.20 12.41
C ALA A 123 3.99 -24.08 11.49
N ILE A 124 5.31 -24.12 11.71
CA ILE A 124 6.24 -24.96 10.96
C ILE A 124 5.88 -26.42 11.14
N GLY A 125 5.76 -26.90 12.38
CA GLY A 125 5.45 -28.31 12.66
C GLY A 125 4.10 -28.73 12.05
N LEU A 126 3.08 -27.88 12.13
CA LEU A 126 1.78 -28.17 11.55
C LEU A 126 1.80 -28.18 10.01
N VAL A 127 2.55 -27.27 9.37
CA VAL A 127 2.72 -27.27 7.90
C VAL A 127 3.54 -28.49 7.47
N ALA A 128 4.63 -28.79 8.16
CA ALA A 128 5.47 -29.94 7.90
C ALA A 128 4.67 -31.26 7.98
N SER A 129 3.91 -31.45 9.06
CA SER A 129 3.07 -32.64 9.24
C SER A 129 1.96 -32.75 8.20
N LYS A 130 1.25 -31.66 7.89
CA LYS A 130 0.12 -31.69 6.95
C LYS A 130 0.54 -31.94 5.50
N PHE A 131 1.72 -31.48 5.11
CA PHE A 131 2.22 -31.57 3.74
C PHE A 131 3.38 -32.55 3.57
N ASP A 132 3.61 -33.41 4.57
CA ASP A 132 4.63 -34.47 4.57
C ASP A 132 6.04 -33.94 4.21
N ILE A 133 6.44 -32.84 4.86
CA ILE A 133 7.73 -32.20 4.66
C ILE A 133 8.66 -32.57 5.81
N ASP A 134 9.72 -33.31 5.50
CA ASP A 134 10.64 -33.82 6.53
C ASP A 134 11.79 -32.88 6.80
N HIS A 135 12.25 -32.15 5.78
CA HIS A 135 13.49 -31.40 5.85
C HIS A 135 13.46 -30.12 5.02
N VAL A 136 14.26 -29.14 5.45
CA VAL A 136 14.53 -27.89 4.72
C VAL A 136 16.03 -27.70 4.61
N ASN A 137 16.48 -27.30 3.43
CA ASN A 137 17.87 -26.92 3.23
C ASN A 137 18.09 -25.50 3.76
N TRP A 138 19.12 -25.32 4.59
CA TRP A 138 19.51 -24.02 5.12
C TRP A 138 21.01 -23.81 4.96
N TYR A 139 21.44 -22.58 4.69
CA TYR A 139 22.85 -22.23 4.54
C TYR A 139 23.30 -21.47 5.78
N ALA A 140 24.18 -22.09 6.59
CA ALA A 140 24.56 -21.60 7.92
C ALA A 140 25.71 -20.57 7.93
N ASP A 141 26.13 -20.06 6.77
CA ASP A 141 27.47 -19.48 6.62
C ASP A 141 27.60 -18.02 7.11
N LEU A 142 28.35 -17.79 8.18
CA LEU A 142 28.53 -16.46 8.80
C LEU A 142 29.37 -15.46 7.97
N ASN A 143 30.03 -15.87 6.88
CA ASN A 143 30.99 -15.02 6.16
C ASN A 143 30.84 -15.06 4.63
N LEU A 144 29.78 -14.44 4.10
CA LEU A 144 29.57 -14.29 2.65
C LEU A 144 30.71 -13.59 1.89
N HIS A 145 31.60 -12.85 2.58
CA HIS A 145 32.61 -11.99 1.95
C HIS A 145 34.01 -12.60 1.81
N ASN A 146 34.32 -13.71 2.50
CA ASN A 146 35.72 -14.18 2.61
C ASN A 146 35.97 -15.60 2.10
N GLN A 147 35.03 -16.25 1.44
CA GLN A 147 35.28 -17.60 0.92
C GLN A 147 35.96 -17.59 -0.46
N PRO A 148 37.09 -18.34 -0.62
CA PRO A 148 37.70 -18.57 -1.91
C PRO A 148 36.70 -19.26 -2.85
N THR A 149 36.68 -18.84 -4.11
CA THR A 149 35.98 -19.53 -5.20
C THR A 149 36.47 -20.98 -5.29
N GLY A 150 35.68 -21.92 -4.78
CA GLY A 150 35.96 -23.35 -4.94
C GLY A 150 35.45 -24.29 -3.83
N ASN A 151 35.13 -23.80 -2.63
CA ASN A 151 34.55 -24.67 -1.60
C ASN A 151 33.02 -24.78 -1.76
N PRO A 152 32.45 -26.00 -1.78
CA PRO A 152 31.00 -26.19 -1.76
C PRO A 152 30.47 -25.61 -0.43
N ARG A 153 29.61 -24.61 -0.55
CA ARG A 153 28.97 -23.93 0.59
C ARG A 153 28.24 -24.95 1.46
N GLN A 154 28.37 -24.80 2.78
CA GLN A 154 27.80 -25.76 3.71
C GLN A 154 26.28 -25.58 3.78
N MET A 155 25.57 -26.54 3.18
CA MET A 155 24.13 -26.68 3.28
C MET A 155 23.83 -27.61 4.47
N ALA A 156 23.19 -27.07 5.49
CA ALA A 156 22.63 -27.85 6.59
C ALA A 156 21.23 -28.34 6.18
N ARG A 157 20.98 -29.63 6.39
CA ARG A 157 19.65 -30.22 6.22
C ARG A 157 18.95 -30.20 7.58
N ILE A 158 17.99 -29.30 7.75
CA ILE A 158 17.25 -29.10 9.00
C ILE A 158 16.07 -30.07 9.00
N SER A 159 15.95 -30.88 10.05
CA SER A 159 14.80 -31.77 10.24
C SER A 159 13.63 -30.98 10.83
N LEU A 160 12.43 -31.16 10.25
CA LEU A 160 11.21 -30.49 10.72
C LEU A 160 10.37 -31.35 11.69
N ARG A 161 10.71 -32.63 11.86
CA ARG A 161 9.96 -33.59 12.70
C ARG A 161 10.56 -33.80 14.09
N ASP A 162 11.84 -33.48 14.24
CA ASP A 162 12.62 -33.83 15.43
C ASP A 162 12.79 -32.63 16.38
N GLU A 163 13.96 -32.52 17.02
CA GLU A 163 14.32 -31.54 18.05
C GLU A 163 13.99 -30.07 17.72
N SER A 164 14.03 -29.21 18.76
CA SER A 164 13.88 -27.76 18.64
C SER A 164 14.70 -27.20 17.47
N LEU A 165 14.03 -26.53 16.53
CA LEU A 165 14.67 -25.91 15.36
C LEU A 165 15.79 -24.94 15.75
N VAL A 166 15.67 -24.29 16.92
CA VAL A 166 16.68 -23.38 17.46
C VAL A 166 17.94 -24.14 17.90
N SER A 167 17.79 -25.34 18.46
CA SER A 167 18.91 -26.21 18.82
C SER A 167 19.64 -26.71 17.57
N GLN A 168 18.90 -27.15 16.55
CA GLN A 168 19.48 -27.54 15.25
C GLN A 168 20.25 -26.39 14.58
N ARG A 169 19.75 -25.15 14.72
CA ARG A 169 20.46 -23.95 14.27
C ARG A 169 21.80 -23.78 15.00
N GLN A 170 21.80 -23.88 16.32
CA GLN A 170 23.02 -23.72 17.13
C GLN A 170 24.06 -24.79 16.79
N GLU A 171 23.64 -26.04 16.61
CA GLU A 171 24.51 -27.14 16.18
C GLU A 171 25.10 -26.87 14.79
N ALA A 172 24.27 -26.50 13.81
CA ALA A 172 24.72 -26.21 12.46
C ALA A 172 25.73 -25.02 12.42
N LEU A 173 25.49 -23.99 13.24
CA LEU A 173 26.41 -22.86 13.40
C LEU A 173 27.72 -23.28 14.07
N ALA A 174 27.67 -24.11 15.12
CA ALA A 174 28.85 -24.62 15.81
C ALA A 174 29.73 -25.49 14.90
N ILE A 175 29.12 -26.36 14.08
CA ILE A 175 29.83 -27.15 13.07
C ILE A 175 30.53 -26.24 12.06
N SER A 176 29.85 -25.19 11.59
CA SER A 176 30.43 -24.21 10.66
C SER A 176 31.61 -23.47 11.30
N LEU A 177 31.50 -23.09 12.57
CA LEU A 177 32.55 -22.38 13.32
C LEU A 177 33.79 -23.27 13.52
N ASN A 178 33.60 -24.51 13.99
CA ASN A 178 34.68 -25.47 14.24
C ASN A 178 35.45 -25.83 12.96
N ARG A 179 34.78 -25.84 11.80
CA ARG A 179 35.42 -26.08 10.51
C ARG A 179 36.18 -24.86 9.98
N SER A 180 35.72 -23.65 10.29
CA SER A 180 36.47 -22.42 10.00
C SER A 180 37.75 -22.31 10.84
N HIS A 181 37.76 -22.90 12.04
CA HIS A 181 38.98 -23.03 12.85
C HIS A 181 39.92 -24.15 12.37
N SER A 182 39.41 -25.16 11.64
CA SER A 182 40.22 -26.24 11.06
C SER A 182 40.71 -25.98 9.64
N SER A 183 40.20 -24.95 8.95
CA SER A 183 40.90 -24.38 7.80
C SER A 183 42.17 -23.69 8.28
N THR A 184 43.26 -24.46 8.23
CA THR A 184 44.67 -24.06 8.32
C THR A 184 44.87 -22.59 8.61
N SER A 185 45.35 -22.31 9.82
CA SER A 185 46.21 -21.16 10.10
C SER A 185 47.20 -20.99 8.95
N HIS A 186 46.85 -20.15 7.98
CA HIS A 186 47.84 -19.60 7.09
C HIS A 186 48.70 -18.75 8.00
N GLN A 187 49.90 -19.25 8.33
CA GLN A 187 50.97 -18.42 8.81
C GLN A 187 50.95 -17.14 7.98
N ARG A 188 50.66 -16.02 8.62
CA ARG A 188 50.75 -14.69 8.03
C ARG A 188 52.18 -14.53 7.53
N ARG A 189 52.44 -14.90 6.28
CA ARG A 189 53.59 -14.41 5.54
C ARG A 189 53.40 -12.90 5.48
N LYS A 190 54.38 -12.15 6.01
CA LYS A 190 54.41 -10.69 5.91
C LYS A 190 54.13 -10.32 4.45
N ALA A 191 53.06 -9.56 4.21
CA ALA A 191 52.74 -9.08 2.87
C ALA A 191 53.94 -8.31 2.32
N THR A 192 54.48 -8.80 1.20
CA THR A 192 55.47 -8.11 0.38
C THR A 192 54.92 -6.75 -0.04
N GLU A 193 55.78 -5.75 -0.19
CA GLU A 193 55.41 -4.36 -0.50
C GLU A 193 54.54 -4.28 -1.77
N GLU A 194 54.86 -5.10 -2.78
CA GLU A 194 54.08 -5.25 -4.02
C GLU A 194 52.65 -5.77 -3.79
N GLY A 195 52.47 -6.70 -2.84
CA GLY A 195 51.15 -7.21 -2.47
C GLY A 195 50.28 -6.16 -1.79
N ARG A 196 50.89 -5.25 -1.02
CA ARG A 196 50.16 -4.12 -0.40
C ARG A 196 49.74 -3.09 -1.43
N GLU A 197 50.60 -2.78 -2.39
CA GLU A 197 50.24 -1.87 -3.48
C GLU A 197 49.12 -2.44 -4.37
N GLN A 198 49.18 -3.73 -4.71
CA GLN A 198 48.14 -4.36 -5.50
C GLN A 198 46.81 -4.44 -4.75
N HIS A 199 46.84 -4.71 -3.44
CA HIS A 199 45.64 -4.66 -2.61
C HIS A 199 45.06 -3.25 -2.53
N ARG A 200 45.90 -2.22 -2.37
CA ARG A 200 45.49 -0.80 -2.37
C ARG A 200 44.85 -0.39 -3.69
N ARG A 201 45.42 -0.78 -4.83
CA ARG A 201 44.84 -0.53 -6.17
C ARG A 201 43.49 -1.21 -6.33
N THR A 202 43.37 -2.46 -5.87
CA THR A 202 42.12 -3.23 -5.93
C THR A 202 41.04 -2.60 -5.05
N TYR A 203 41.41 -2.15 -3.85
CA TYR A 203 40.51 -1.45 -2.94
C TYR A 203 40.00 -0.12 -3.53
N ILE A 204 40.88 0.69 -4.12
CA ILE A 204 40.49 1.93 -4.80
C ILE A 204 39.56 1.64 -5.98
N ALA A 205 39.84 0.61 -6.78
CA ALA A 205 38.97 0.21 -7.88
C ALA A 205 37.59 -0.25 -7.39
N ALA A 206 37.52 -1.00 -6.28
CA ALA A 206 36.27 -1.44 -5.68
C ALA A 206 35.43 -0.25 -5.14
N GLN A 207 36.09 0.72 -4.48
CA GLN A 207 35.46 1.98 -4.05
C GLN A 207 34.86 2.75 -5.22
N ARG A 208 35.59 2.89 -6.35
CA ARG A 208 35.09 3.54 -7.57
C ARG A 208 33.86 2.82 -8.14
N ARG A 209 33.91 1.49 -8.25
CA ARG A 209 32.75 0.69 -8.70
C ARG A 209 31.53 0.86 -7.79
N LYS A 210 31.73 0.97 -6.47
CA LYS A 210 30.66 1.22 -5.51
C LYS A 210 30.02 2.60 -5.73
N ALA A 211 30.83 3.63 -5.93
CA ALA A 211 30.36 4.98 -6.23
C ALA A 211 29.59 5.04 -7.56
N GLU A 212 30.12 4.43 -8.63
CA GLU A 212 29.43 4.36 -9.93
C GLU A 212 28.09 3.61 -9.84
N LYS A 213 28.04 2.50 -9.09
CA LYS A 213 26.80 1.75 -8.87
C LYS A 213 25.78 2.59 -8.11
N ALA A 214 26.21 3.35 -7.10
CA ALA A 214 25.33 4.25 -6.36
C ALA A 214 24.73 5.34 -7.28
N LEU A 215 25.55 5.91 -8.17
CA LEU A 215 25.13 6.94 -9.11
C LEU A 215 24.13 6.39 -10.15
N ARG A 216 24.39 5.20 -10.70
CA ARG A 216 23.44 4.52 -11.60
C ARG A 216 22.12 4.21 -10.90
N ASN A 217 22.18 3.73 -9.66
CA ASN A 217 20.97 3.46 -8.89
C ASN A 217 20.17 4.74 -8.61
N ALA A 218 20.83 5.87 -8.34
CA ALA A 218 20.16 7.15 -8.17
C ALA A 218 19.39 7.58 -9.43
N VAL A 219 20.02 7.48 -10.61
CA VAL A 219 19.38 7.80 -11.90
C VAL A 219 18.17 6.89 -12.15
N VAL A 220 18.30 5.58 -11.93
CA VAL A 220 17.17 4.63 -12.10
C VAL A 220 16.01 4.96 -11.15
N MET A 221 16.32 5.33 -9.90
CA MET A 221 15.30 5.73 -8.93
C MET A 221 14.58 7.01 -9.36
N GLU A 222 15.30 8.00 -9.88
CA GLU A 222 14.72 9.24 -10.41
C GLU A 222 13.83 8.98 -11.64
N GLU A 223 14.25 8.11 -12.56
CA GLU A 223 13.40 7.71 -13.69
C GLU A 223 12.11 7.01 -13.22
N GLN A 224 12.20 6.16 -12.19
CA GLN A 224 11.04 5.50 -11.62
C GLN A 224 10.08 6.47 -10.93
N THR A 225 10.59 7.48 -10.22
CA THR A 225 9.74 8.50 -9.60
C THR A 225 9.04 9.34 -10.66
N VAL A 226 9.73 9.74 -11.74
CA VAL A 226 9.13 10.46 -12.87
C VAL A 226 8.04 9.62 -13.54
N ARG A 227 8.27 8.32 -13.77
CA ARG A 227 7.25 7.42 -14.34
C ARG A 227 6.01 7.32 -13.44
N LYS A 228 6.19 7.18 -12.12
CA LYS A 228 5.09 7.13 -11.15
C LYS A 228 4.30 8.44 -11.12
N LEU A 229 4.97 9.58 -11.19
CA LEU A 229 4.32 10.89 -11.26
C LEU A 229 3.48 11.03 -12.52
N LYS A 230 4.02 10.68 -13.70
CA LYS A 230 3.27 10.66 -14.96
C LYS A 230 2.03 9.76 -14.87
N GLU A 231 2.14 8.60 -14.22
CA GLU A 231 1.00 7.70 -14.06
C GLU A 231 -0.08 8.32 -13.15
N ILE A 232 0.30 8.95 -12.05
CA ILE A 232 -0.62 9.67 -11.15
C ILE A 232 -1.34 10.80 -11.90
N ASP A 233 -0.60 11.61 -12.66
CA ASP A 233 -1.16 12.71 -13.45
C ASP A 233 -2.14 12.19 -14.49
N SER A 234 -1.76 11.14 -15.24
CA SER A 234 -2.65 10.53 -16.24
C SER A 234 -3.96 10.04 -15.63
N ARG A 235 -3.91 9.42 -14.44
CA ARG A 235 -5.10 8.96 -13.70
C ARG A 235 -5.94 10.14 -13.22
N TYR A 236 -5.31 11.22 -12.78
CA TYR A 236 -6.01 12.45 -12.39
C TYR A 236 -6.77 13.05 -13.58
N TYR A 237 -6.10 13.25 -14.71
CA TYR A 237 -6.71 13.80 -15.92
C TYR A 237 -7.83 12.91 -16.46
N ALA A 238 -7.65 11.58 -16.47
CA ALA A 238 -8.71 10.64 -16.86
C ALA A 238 -9.95 10.75 -15.97
N LYS A 239 -9.78 10.82 -14.64
CA LYS A 239 -10.89 11.02 -13.71
C LYS A 239 -11.56 12.38 -13.88
N ARG A 240 -10.77 13.43 -14.14
CA ARG A 240 -11.30 14.77 -14.42
C ARG A 240 -12.17 14.75 -15.67
N GLN A 241 -11.71 14.10 -16.74
CA GLN A 241 -12.48 13.97 -17.98
C GLN A 241 -13.79 13.23 -17.74
N GLN A 242 -13.77 12.10 -17.02
CA GLN A 242 -15.00 11.38 -16.66
C GLN A 242 -16.00 12.24 -15.87
N ARG A 243 -15.53 13.14 -15.00
CA ARG A 243 -16.40 14.07 -14.27
C ARG A 243 -16.99 15.13 -15.20
N LEU A 244 -16.19 15.69 -16.11
CA LEU A 244 -16.67 16.63 -17.11
C LEU A 244 -17.71 15.99 -18.04
N ASP A 245 -17.48 14.75 -18.48
CA ASP A 245 -18.44 14.02 -19.31
C ASP A 245 -19.77 13.77 -18.58
N LYS A 246 -19.72 13.48 -17.27
CA LYS A 246 -20.93 13.38 -16.45
C LYS A 246 -21.70 14.70 -16.37
N ILE A 247 -20.99 15.81 -16.13
CA ILE A 247 -21.61 17.15 -16.10
C ILE A 247 -22.24 17.47 -17.45
N ASN A 248 -21.55 17.21 -18.56
CA ASN A 248 -22.06 17.44 -19.91
C ASN A 248 -23.33 16.62 -20.19
N ARG A 249 -23.37 15.35 -19.77
CA ARG A 249 -24.58 14.51 -19.87
C ARG A 249 -25.74 15.10 -19.06
N THR A 250 -25.49 15.56 -17.83
CA THR A 250 -26.53 16.21 -17.02
C THR A 250 -27.06 17.48 -17.70
N ILE A 251 -26.17 18.30 -18.25
CA ILE A 251 -26.57 19.52 -18.98
C ILE A 251 -27.42 19.16 -20.21
N GLN A 252 -27.07 18.10 -20.94
CA GLN A 252 -27.87 17.62 -22.08
C GLN A 252 -29.26 17.18 -21.63
N LEU A 253 -29.36 16.37 -20.58
CA LEU A 253 -30.64 15.94 -20.01
C LEU A 253 -31.51 17.13 -19.60
N MET A 254 -30.94 18.13 -18.92
CA MET A 254 -31.66 19.35 -18.56
C MET A 254 -32.19 20.12 -19.78
N ARG A 255 -31.41 20.19 -20.87
CA ARG A 255 -31.88 20.82 -22.13
C ARG A 255 -32.98 20.01 -22.79
N ASP A 256 -32.95 18.69 -22.69
CA ASP A 256 -33.98 17.80 -23.24
C ASP A 256 -35.28 17.96 -22.44
N GLU A 257 -35.19 17.97 -21.11
CA GLU A 257 -36.31 18.26 -20.21
C GLU A 257 -36.91 19.66 -20.48
N GLU A 258 -36.07 20.68 -20.69
CA GLU A 258 -36.54 22.02 -21.05
C GLU A 258 -37.26 22.04 -22.40
N ARG A 259 -36.75 21.30 -23.39
CA ARG A 259 -37.39 21.16 -24.71
C ARG A 259 -38.74 20.44 -24.60
N GLU A 260 -38.79 19.33 -23.86
CA GLU A 260 -40.04 18.61 -23.58
C GLU A 260 -41.04 19.50 -22.85
N TRP A 261 -40.61 20.23 -21.82
CA TRP A 261 -41.46 21.16 -21.09
C TRP A 261 -42.02 22.26 -21.99
N LYS A 262 -41.18 22.87 -22.84
CA LYS A 262 -41.62 23.85 -23.85
C LYS A 262 -42.62 23.23 -24.82
N HIS A 263 -42.37 22.00 -25.28
CA HIS A 263 -43.27 21.29 -26.18
C HIS A 263 -44.62 20.99 -25.52
N ARG A 264 -44.65 20.41 -24.31
CA ARG A 264 -45.87 20.19 -23.52
C ARG A 264 -46.61 21.49 -23.27
N ARG A 265 -45.91 22.57 -22.93
CA ARG A 265 -46.51 23.91 -22.73
C ARG A 265 -47.09 24.46 -24.03
N SER A 266 -46.45 24.22 -25.18
CA SER A 266 -46.99 24.62 -26.49
C SER A 266 -48.21 23.79 -26.90
N GLN A 267 -48.29 22.53 -26.51
CA GLN A 267 -49.47 21.67 -26.72
C GLN A 267 -50.65 22.09 -25.84
N VAL A 268 -50.41 22.45 -24.57
CA VAL A 268 -51.43 23.09 -23.71
C VAL A 268 -51.87 24.44 -24.28
N LYS A 269 -50.99 25.11 -25.06
CA LYS A 269 -51.28 26.35 -25.78
C LYS A 269 -51.83 26.14 -27.21
N MET A 270 -52.28 24.96 -27.62
CA MET A 270 -53.01 24.81 -28.89
C MET A 270 -54.47 25.32 -28.78
N PRO A 271 -55.01 25.89 -29.88
CA PRO A 271 -56.02 26.94 -29.86
C PRO A 271 -57.41 26.33 -29.69
N GLY A 272 -57.95 26.42 -28.47
CA GLY A 272 -59.25 25.82 -28.18
C GLY A 272 -60.13 26.62 -27.23
N ILE A 273 -59.74 27.83 -26.86
CA ILE A 273 -60.60 28.75 -26.14
C ILE A 273 -60.35 30.12 -26.75
N CYS A 274 -61.23 30.52 -27.68
CA CYS A 274 -61.47 31.93 -27.94
C CYS A 274 -61.53 32.61 -26.59
N SER A 275 -60.57 33.51 -26.33
CA SER A 275 -60.47 34.22 -25.08
C SER A 275 -61.84 34.78 -24.74
N HIS A 276 -62.39 34.36 -23.60
CA HIS A 276 -63.61 34.95 -23.05
C HIS A 276 -63.46 36.48 -22.95
N ASP A 277 -62.22 36.96 -22.83
CA ASP A 277 -61.86 38.38 -22.84
C ASP A 277 -62.10 39.07 -24.18
N ASN A 278 -61.91 38.42 -25.34
CA ASN A 278 -62.21 39.05 -26.63
C ASN A 278 -63.72 39.05 -26.92
N ILE A 279 -64.44 38.03 -26.46
CA ILE A 279 -65.90 37.99 -26.56
C ILE A 279 -66.50 39.03 -25.63
N LEU A 280 -66.06 39.12 -24.36
CA LEU A 280 -66.51 40.16 -23.44
C LEU A 280 -66.15 41.56 -23.92
N ALA A 281 -64.96 41.78 -24.49
CA ALA A 281 -64.58 43.07 -25.07
C ALA A 281 -65.43 43.43 -26.30
N ALA A 282 -65.74 42.46 -27.17
CA ALA A 282 -66.62 42.66 -28.33
C ALA A 282 -68.07 42.93 -27.90
N TRP A 283 -68.58 42.21 -26.89
CA TRP A 283 -69.90 42.46 -26.30
C TRP A 283 -69.96 43.81 -25.59
N PHE A 284 -68.92 44.22 -24.86
CA PHE A 284 -68.83 45.54 -24.24
C PHE A 284 -68.84 46.65 -25.31
N LEU A 285 -68.08 46.49 -26.39
CA LEU A 285 -68.06 47.44 -27.51
C LEU A 285 -69.40 47.49 -28.24
N ALA A 286 -70.07 46.36 -28.44
CA ALA A 286 -71.41 46.31 -29.02
C ALA A 286 -72.46 46.97 -28.10
N PHE A 287 -72.38 46.73 -26.78
CA PHE A 287 -73.27 47.35 -25.80
C PHE A 287 -73.04 48.87 -25.73
N LEU A 288 -71.79 49.33 -25.79
CA LEU A 288 -71.46 50.75 -25.90
C LEU A 288 -72.00 51.36 -27.20
N ALA A 289 -71.87 50.66 -28.33
CA ALA A 289 -72.39 51.13 -29.61
C ALA A 289 -73.92 51.23 -29.63
N ILE A 290 -74.62 50.28 -28.99
CA ILE A 290 -76.09 50.28 -28.90
C ILE A 290 -76.60 51.33 -27.89
N THR A 291 -75.84 51.60 -26.82
CA THR A 291 -76.22 52.60 -25.80
C THR A 291 -75.73 54.01 -26.13
N SER A 292 -74.80 54.17 -27.07
CA SER A 292 -74.27 55.46 -27.56
C SER A 292 -75.36 56.45 -28.02
N PRO A 293 -76.39 56.06 -28.79
CA PRO A 293 -77.46 56.97 -29.20
C PRO A 293 -78.25 57.52 -28.02
N PHE A 294 -78.45 56.72 -26.96
CA PHE A 294 -79.22 57.14 -25.78
C PHE A 294 -78.45 58.14 -24.92
N TRP A 295 -77.14 57.96 -24.76
CA TRP A 295 -76.29 58.93 -24.06
C TRP A 295 -76.20 60.25 -24.82
N LEU A 296 -76.08 60.20 -26.15
CA LEU A 296 -76.10 61.40 -26.99
C LEU A 296 -77.45 62.12 -26.94
N CYS A 297 -78.58 61.39 -26.94
CA CYS A 297 -79.90 61.98 -26.71
C CYS A 297 -80.03 62.62 -25.32
N CYS A 298 -79.56 61.97 -24.26
CA CYS A 298 -79.57 62.56 -22.90
C CYS A 298 -78.71 63.82 -22.80
N VAL A 299 -77.52 63.84 -23.41
CA VAL A 299 -76.66 65.03 -23.46
C VAL A 299 -77.30 66.13 -24.31
N PHE A 300 -77.97 65.79 -25.42
CA PHE A 300 -78.68 66.76 -26.25
C PHE A 300 -79.87 67.37 -25.52
N VAL A 301 -80.69 66.57 -24.84
CA VAL A 301 -81.80 67.04 -24.00
C VAL A 301 -81.27 67.90 -22.85
N HIS A 302 -80.18 67.50 -22.19
CA HIS A 302 -79.57 68.30 -21.13
C HIS A 302 -78.99 69.63 -21.66
N LYS A 303 -78.38 69.64 -22.84
CA LYS A 303 -77.90 70.88 -23.49
C LYS A 303 -79.07 71.78 -23.89
N LEU A 304 -80.14 71.24 -24.46
CA LEU A 304 -81.35 72.00 -24.78
C LEU A 304 -81.99 72.58 -23.51
N TRP A 305 -82.11 71.78 -22.46
CA TRP A 305 -82.63 72.21 -21.16
C TRP A 305 -81.76 73.31 -20.54
N ALA A 306 -80.43 73.14 -20.50
CA ALA A 306 -79.52 74.15 -19.99
C ALA A 306 -79.53 75.45 -20.82
N THR A 307 -79.76 75.35 -22.13
CA THR A 307 -79.89 76.52 -23.01
C THR A 307 -81.25 77.21 -22.83
N PHE A 308 -82.31 76.43 -22.61
CA PHE A 308 -83.66 76.93 -22.30
C PHE A 308 -83.68 77.66 -20.94
N CYS A 309 -83.07 77.08 -19.90
CA CYS A 309 -82.91 77.72 -18.60
C CYS A 309 -82.06 79.00 -18.63
N LYS A 310 -81.09 79.11 -19.56
CA LYS A 310 -80.32 80.34 -19.76
C LYS A 310 -81.09 81.45 -20.50
N ARG A 311 -82.16 81.12 -21.22
CA ARG A 311 -82.94 82.08 -22.02
C ARG A 311 -84.14 82.66 -21.26
N PHE A 312 -84.49 82.06 -20.12
CA PHE A 312 -85.59 82.48 -19.22
C PHE A 312 -85.09 82.95 -17.84
N ARG A 313 -83.82 83.35 -17.75
CA ARG A 313 -83.21 84.02 -16.60
C ARG A 313 -82.67 85.36 -17.06
#